data_AF-A0A645EPQ9-F1
#
_entry.id   AF-A0A645EPQ9-F1
#
_cell.length_a   1.000
_cell.length_b   1.000
_cell.length_c   1.000
_cell.angle_alpha   90.00
_cell.angle_beta   90.00
_cell.angle_gamma   90.00
#
_symmetry.space_group_name_H-M   'P 1'
#
loop_
_entity.id
_entity.type
_entity.pdbx_description
1 polymer ?
#
loop_
_entity_poly.entity_id
_entity_poly.type
_entity_poly.pdbx_seq_one_letter_code
_entity_poly.pdbx_strand_id
1 'polypeptide(L)' 'MVNLQATNAKLKVRTENIVMQATGCERRAARDALGRADGQVKTAILMLLLRLPAGEARVKLHQHGGKIRCALQKECP' A
#
# COMPACT_ATOMS: atom_id res chain seq x y z
N MET A 1 12.89 1.28 -28.10
CA MET A 1 13.10 0.27 -27.05
C MET A 1 14.36 0.64 -26.26
N VAL A 2 14.20 1.35 -25.15
CA VAL A 2 15.25 1.54 -24.14
C VAL A 2 14.59 1.12 -22.84
N ASN A 3 14.55 -0.20 -22.61
CA ASN A 3 13.82 -0.77 -21.48
C ASN A 3 14.67 -0.60 -20.21
N LEU A 4 14.66 0.64 -19.76
CA LEU A 4 15.33 1.17 -18.61
C LEU A 4 14.77 0.46 -17.37
N GLN A 5 15.58 -0.43 -16.77
CA GLN A 5 15.32 -1.01 -15.45
C GLN A 5 15.07 0.05 -14.36
N ALA A 6 15.41 1.32 -14.61
CA ALA A 6 15.07 2.43 -13.73
C ALA A 6 13.57 2.65 -13.56
N THR A 7 12.71 2.19 -14.47
CA THR A 7 11.25 2.29 -14.28
C THR A 7 10.82 1.54 -13.03
N ASN A 8 11.37 0.35 -12.78
CA ASN A 8 11.02 -0.47 -11.62
C ASN A 8 11.62 0.09 -10.31
N ALA A 9 12.88 0.50 -10.33
CA ALA A 9 13.53 1.06 -9.14
C ALA A 9 12.92 2.41 -8.72
N LYS A 10 12.65 3.30 -9.69
CA LYS A 10 12.07 4.62 -9.43
C LYS A 10 10.60 4.52 -9.03
N LEU A 11 9.85 3.56 -9.58
CA LEU A 11 8.48 3.25 -9.12
C LEU A 11 8.46 2.68 -7.71
N LYS A 12 9.40 1.78 -7.35
CA LYS A 12 9.54 1.27 -5.98
C LYS A 12 9.80 2.40 -4.98
N VAL A 13 10.77 3.27 -5.26
CA VAL A 13 11.05 4.43 -4.38
C VAL A 13 9.85 5.37 -4.29
N ARG A 14 9.16 5.62 -5.41
CA ARG A 14 7.95 6.45 -5.42
C ARG A 14 6.84 5.84 -4.58
N THR A 15 6.59 4.54 -4.72
CA THR A 15 5.56 3.85 -3.95
C THR A 15 5.91 3.78 -2.47
N GLU A 16 7.17 3.51 -2.11
CA GLU A 16 7.67 3.62 -0.74
C GLU A 16 7.38 5.00 -0.16
N ASN A 17 7.76 6.08 -0.88
CA ASN A 17 7.52 7.45 -0.42
C ASN A 17 6.03 7.76 -0.24
N ILE A 18 5.16 7.28 -1.12
CA ILE A 18 3.69 7.45 -0.98
C ILE A 18 3.19 6.74 0.28
N VAL A 19 3.62 5.51 0.52
CA VAL A 19 3.25 4.74 1.73
C VAL A 19 3.76 5.46 2.98
N MET A 20 5.00 5.92 2.98
CA MET A 20 5.59 6.68 4.08
C MET A 20 4.81 7.97 4.36
N GLN A 21 4.44 8.74 3.31
CA GLN A 21 3.66 9.96 3.48
C GLN A 21 2.24 9.70 3.98
N ALA A 22 1.61 8.61 3.54
CA ALA A 22 0.25 8.28 3.93
C ALA A 22 0.15 7.68 5.34
N THR A 23 1.18 6.98 5.79
CA THR A 23 1.16 6.21 7.06
C THR A 23 2.10 6.75 8.12
N GLY A 24 3.04 7.65 7.75
CA GLY A 24 4.09 8.13 8.63
C GLY A 24 5.16 7.09 8.97
N CYS A 25 5.16 5.92 8.31
CA CYS A 25 6.12 4.87 8.63
C CYS A 25 7.51 5.12 8.02
N GLU A 26 8.51 4.41 8.53
CA GLU A 26 9.84 4.42 7.91
C GLU A 26 9.88 3.69 6.58
N ARG A 27 10.91 3.99 5.76
CA ARG A 27 11.14 3.35 4.45
C ARG A 27 11.23 1.83 4.55
N ARG A 28 11.82 1.30 5.63
CA ARG A 28 11.94 -0.16 5.86
C ARG A 28 10.56 -0.80 6.03
N ALA A 29 9.70 -0.20 6.86
CA ALA A 29 8.32 -0.64 7.06
C ALA A 29 7.48 -0.50 5.77
N ALA A 30 7.65 0.59 5.03
CA ALA A 30 6.99 0.79 3.74
C ALA A 30 7.38 -0.30 2.72
N ARG A 31 8.68 -0.65 2.66
CA ARG A 31 9.19 -1.69 1.77
C ARG A 31 8.68 -3.08 2.14
N ASP A 32 8.68 -3.41 3.43
CA ASP A 32 8.11 -4.68 3.92
C ASP A 32 6.61 -4.77 3.62
N ALA A 33 5.85 -3.71 3.87
CA ALA A 33 4.43 -3.66 3.59
C ALA A 33 4.15 -3.78 2.08
N LEU A 34 4.92 -3.08 1.24
CA LEU A 34 4.82 -3.20 -0.22
C LEU A 34 5.20 -4.60 -0.72
N GLY A 35 6.21 -5.23 -0.12
CA GLY A 35 6.58 -6.61 -0.44
C GLY A 35 5.48 -7.59 -0.10
N ARG A 36 4.88 -7.48 1.09
CA ARG A 36 3.72 -8.31 1.50
C ARG A 36 2.47 -8.03 0.69
N ALA A 37 2.32 -6.81 0.19
CA ALA A 37 1.22 -6.37 -0.64
C ALA A 37 1.42 -6.62 -2.16
N ASP A 38 2.49 -7.31 -2.56
CA ASP A 38 2.80 -7.60 -3.97
C ASP A 38 2.88 -6.33 -4.84
N GLY A 39 3.49 -5.27 -4.28
CA GLY A 39 3.60 -3.96 -4.93
C GLY A 39 2.34 -3.10 -4.89
N GLN A 40 1.25 -3.54 -4.26
CA GLN A 40 0.03 -2.75 -4.14
C GLN A 40 0.14 -1.72 -3.01
N VAL A 41 0.31 -0.45 -3.40
CA VAL A 41 0.37 0.71 -2.48
C VAL A 41 -0.84 0.77 -1.55
N LYS A 42 -2.04 0.58 -2.10
CA LYS A 42 -3.28 0.71 -1.33
C LYS A 42 -3.38 -0.34 -0.23
N THR A 43 -3.03 -1.58 -0.56
CA THR A 43 -3.00 -2.71 0.37
C THR A 43 -1.92 -2.49 1.43
N ALA A 44 -0.72 -2.05 1.04
CA ALA A 44 0.36 -1.73 1.98
C ALA A 44 -0.02 -0.62 2.99
N ILE A 45 -0.64 0.47 2.51
CA ILE A 45 -1.15 1.54 3.38
C ILE A 45 -2.19 0.99 4.35
N LEU A 46 -3.13 0.19 3.86
CA LEU A 46 -4.18 -0.37 4.69
C LEU A 46 -3.64 -1.36 5.73
N MET A 47 -2.66 -2.19 5.36
CA MET A 47 -1.96 -3.09 6.27
C MET A 47 -1.26 -2.32 7.39
N LEU A 48 -0.59 -1.22 7.07
CA LEU A 48 0.13 -0.41 8.07
C LEU A 48 -0.83 0.35 8.99
N LEU A 49 -1.92 0.90 8.45
CA LEU A 49 -2.90 1.67 9.24
C LEU A 49 -3.78 0.79 10.12
N LEU A 50 -4.23 -0.36 9.60
CA LEU A 50 -5.10 -1.29 10.34
C LEU A 50 -4.31 -2.39 11.07
N ARG A 51 -2.99 -2.50 10.86
CA ARG A 51 -2.13 -3.60 11.34
C ARG A 51 -2.67 -4.99 10.97
N LEU A 52 -3.24 -5.11 9.77
CA LEU A 52 -3.82 -6.35 9.25
C LEU A 52 -2.88 -7.06 8.27
N PRO A 53 -3.01 -8.39 8.12
CA PRO A 53 -2.29 -9.13 7.09
C PRO A 53 -2.75 -8.72 5.68
N ALA A 54 -1.89 -8.97 4.68
CA ALA A 54 -2.15 -8.60 3.29
C ALA A 54 -3.45 -9.19 2.75
N GLY A 55 -3.78 -10.43 3.14
CA GLY A 55 -5.03 -11.09 2.75
C GLY A 55 -6.26 -10.32 3.21
N GLU A 56 -6.36 -10.03 4.52
CA GLU A 56 -7.48 -9.27 5.07
C GLU A 56 -7.55 -7.86 4.53
N ALA A 57 -6.40 -7.17 4.43
CA ALA A 57 -6.35 -5.83 3.87
C ALA A 57 -6.87 -5.81 2.43
N ARG A 58 -6.55 -6.83 1.63
CA ARG A 58 -7.00 -6.94 0.24
C ARG A 58 -8.50 -7.25 0.15
N VAL A 59 -9.02 -8.13 1.01
CA VAL A 59 -10.46 -8.40 1.11
C VAL A 59 -11.23 -7.14 1.48
N LYS A 60 -10.78 -6.41 2.51
CA LYS A 60 -11.40 -5.15 2.91
C LYS A 60 -11.35 -4.11 1.80
N LEU A 61 -10.20 -3.97 1.15
CA LEU A 61 -10.05 -3.05 0.03
C LEU A 61 -11.01 -3.41 -1.11
N HIS A 62 -11.19 -4.70 -1.40
CA HIS A 62 -12.11 -5.19 -2.42
C HIS A 62 -13.58 -4.94 -2.05
N GLN A 63 -13.97 -5.22 -0.80
CA GLN A 63 -15.31 -4.95 -0.27
C GLN A 63 -15.70 -3.48 -0.38
N HIS A 64 -14.74 -2.57 -0.20
CA HIS A 64 -14.95 -1.13 -0.32
C HIS A 64 -14.58 -0.56 -1.71
N GLY A 65 -14.51 -1.40 -2.75
CA GLY A 65 -14.32 -0.97 -4.15
C GLY A 65 -12.98 -0.27 -4.43
N GLY A 66 -11.93 -0.64 -3.71
CA GLY A 66 -10.58 -0.07 -3.89
C GLY A 66 -10.37 1.30 -3.24
N LYS A 67 -11.28 1.74 -2.35
CA LYS A 67 -11.20 3.01 -1.62
C LYS A 67 -10.62 2.79 -0.21
N ILE A 68 -9.35 3.19 -0.02
CA ILE A 68 -8.67 3.11 1.28
C ILE A 68 -9.47 3.89 2.35
N ARG A 69 -9.98 5.08 2.00
CA ARG A 69 -10.74 5.93 2.94
C ARG A 69 -12.00 5.25 3.47
N CYS A 70 -12.73 4.53 2.62
CA CYS A 70 -13.91 3.75 3.02
C CYS A 70 -13.53 2.51 3.85
N ALA A 71 -12.38 1.89 3.58
CA ALA A 71 -11.90 0.75 4.38
C ALA A 71 -11.32 1.17 5.75
N LEU A 72 -10.92 2.44 5.90
CA LEU A 72 -10.44 3.05 7.14
C LEU A 72 -11.57 3.65 7.98
N GLN A 73 -12.55 4.30 7.35
CA GLN A 73 -13.78 4.67 8.02
C GLN A 73 -14.52 3.37 8.35
N LYS A 74 -14.48 2.98 9.63
CA LYS A 74 -15.25 1.86 10.19
C LYS A 74 -16.76 1.95 9.93
N GLU A 75 -17.22 3.06 9.36
CA GLU A 75 -18.61 3.45 9.19
C GLU A 75 -18.73 4.09 7.81
N CYS A 76 -19.17 3.31 6.82
CA CYS A 76 -19.85 3.89 5.67
C CYS A 76 -21.35 3.64 5.93
N PRO A 77 -22.16 4.68 6.20
CA PRO A 77 -23.61 4.53 6.27
C PRO A 77 -24.21 4.14 4.92
#